data_AF-A0A7W1AGP5-F1
#
_entry.id   AF-A0A7W1AGP5-F1
#
_cell.length_a   1.000
_cell.length_b   1.000
_cell.length_c   1.000
_cell.angle_alpha   90.00
_cell.angle_beta   90.00
_cell.angle_gamma   90.00
#
_symmetry.space_group_name_H-M   'P 1'
#
loop_
_entity.id
_entity.type
_entity.pdbx_description
1 polymer ?
#
loop_
_entity_poly.entity_id
_entity_poly.type
_entity_poly.pdbx_seq_one_letter_code
_entity_poly.pdbx_strand_id
1 'polypeptide(L)'
;MWVRKTSPSTFAPATLLARYPLDSIPPLDRPYVELAGVYSRMGHPDRALALVRDFARDGLAAGRFGEADRHHMLGAAALAQARYGDAVLELRQAAEGERCPICALPEMALAYELGGAGDSAVAIYERYLGTPWIGRLELDAIHLPWVCERLGGLYEARHEPQRAAAMFRRTLELWRDADRELRPRVAAVDRRLTSLAVER
;
A
#
# COMPACT_ATOMS: atom_id res chain seq x y z
N MET A 1 -21.06 6.96 -0.29
CA MET A 1 -21.68 5.65 -0.55
C MET A 1 -21.24 4.70 0.56
N TRP A 2 -22.12 4.45 1.53
CA TRP A 2 -21.80 3.68 2.73
C TRP A 2 -21.94 2.19 2.44
N VAL A 3 -20.83 1.44 2.41
CA VAL A 3 -20.88 -0.02 2.41
C VAL A 3 -21.40 -0.44 3.79
N ARG A 4 -22.61 -1.00 3.82
CA ARG A 4 -23.18 -1.59 5.03
C ARG A 4 -22.22 -2.66 5.55
N LYS A 5 -21.90 -2.60 6.84
CA LYS A 5 -21.30 -3.71 7.61
C LYS A 5 -22.15 -4.96 7.37
N THR A 6 -21.74 -5.78 6.41
CA THR A 6 -22.22 -7.15 6.26
C THR A 6 -21.05 -8.07 6.58
N SER A 7 -21.39 -9.11 7.33
CA SER A 7 -20.64 -10.26 7.87
C SER A 7 -19.34 -10.64 7.16
N PRO A 8 -18.41 -11.37 7.82
CA PRO A 8 -17.05 -11.60 7.35
C PRO A 8 -17.05 -12.49 6.09
N SER A 9 -17.30 -11.88 4.93
CA SER A 9 -16.99 -12.48 3.66
C SER A 9 -15.49 -12.37 3.51
N THR A 10 -14.80 -13.50 3.44
CA THR A 10 -13.45 -13.59 2.89
C THR A 10 -13.46 -12.79 1.59
N PHE A 11 -12.79 -11.63 1.59
CA PHE A 11 -12.71 -10.78 0.42
C PHE A 11 -11.98 -11.58 -0.66
N ALA A 12 -12.73 -12.06 -1.65
CA ALA A 12 -12.24 -12.88 -2.75
C ALA A 12 -12.47 -12.12 -4.05
N PRO A 13 -11.48 -11.32 -4.53
CA PRO A 13 -11.62 -10.52 -5.75
C PRO A 13 -12.07 -11.35 -6.95
N ALA A 14 -11.58 -12.60 -7.06
CA ALA A 14 -11.98 -13.50 -8.14
C ALA A 14 -13.48 -13.84 -8.14
N THR A 15 -14.08 -14.06 -6.96
CA THR A 15 -15.52 -14.32 -6.84
C THR A 15 -16.34 -13.06 -7.16
N LEU A 16 -15.83 -11.89 -6.79
CA LEU A 16 -16.48 -10.62 -7.12
C LEU A 16 -16.42 -10.35 -8.64
N LEU A 17 -15.26 -10.55 -9.26
CA LEU A 17 -15.08 -10.36 -10.71
C LEU A 17 -15.83 -11.39 -11.55
N ALA A 18 -16.08 -12.60 -11.03
CA ALA A 18 -16.99 -13.55 -11.68
C ALA A 18 -18.44 -13.05 -11.73
N ARG A 19 -18.85 -12.26 -10.72
CA ARG A 19 -20.21 -11.68 -10.63
C ARG A 19 -20.33 -10.32 -11.31
N TYR A 20 -19.25 -9.54 -11.31
CA TYR A 20 -19.14 -8.22 -11.92
C TYR A 20 -17.86 -8.17 -12.76
N PRO A 21 -17.90 -8.68 -14.00
CA PRO A 21 -16.73 -8.73 -14.86
C PRO A 21 -16.17 -7.34 -15.13
N LEU A 22 -14.84 -7.18 -15.11
CA LEU A 22 -14.19 -5.91 -15.49
C LEU A 22 -14.60 -5.44 -16.89
N ASP A 23 -14.86 -6.38 -17.79
CA ASP A 23 -15.27 -6.10 -19.16
C ASP A 23 -16.62 -5.38 -19.27
N SER A 24 -17.43 -5.41 -18.20
CA SER A 24 -18.68 -4.63 -18.10
C SER A 24 -18.48 -3.16 -17.76
N ILE A 25 -17.26 -2.76 -17.38
CA ILE A 25 -16.87 -1.39 -17.03
C ILE A 25 -16.10 -0.80 -18.24
N PRO A 26 -16.35 0.46 -18.65
CA PRO A 26 -15.55 1.11 -19.67
C PRO A 26 -14.05 1.07 -19.31
N PRO A 27 -13.13 0.86 -20.28
CA PRO A 27 -11.71 0.71 -19.98
C PRO A 27 -11.12 1.78 -19.07
N LEU A 28 -11.45 3.06 -19.30
CA LEU A 28 -10.93 4.18 -18.52
C LEU A 28 -11.40 4.17 -17.05
N ASP A 29 -12.55 3.55 -16.76
CA ASP A 29 -13.15 3.50 -15.43
C ASP A 29 -12.78 2.23 -14.65
N ARG A 30 -11.99 1.32 -15.24
CA ARG A 30 -11.56 0.09 -14.58
C ARG A 30 -10.44 0.40 -13.57
N PRO A 31 -10.51 -0.13 -12.34
CA PRO A 31 -9.53 0.12 -11.29
C PRO A 31 -8.27 -0.76 -11.47
N TYR A 32 -7.56 -0.58 -12.58
CA TYR A 32 -6.42 -1.41 -12.96
C TYR A 32 -5.30 -1.38 -11.91
N VAL A 33 -4.90 -0.17 -11.48
CA VAL A 33 -3.80 0.04 -10.54
C VAL A 33 -4.14 -0.55 -9.17
N GLU A 34 -5.33 -0.27 -8.66
CA GLU A 34 -5.78 -0.78 -7.36
C GLU A 34 -5.89 -2.30 -7.36
N LEU A 35 -6.44 -2.90 -8.43
CA LEU A 35 -6.55 -4.35 -8.53
C LEU A 35 -5.19 -5.03 -8.68
N ALA A 36 -4.24 -4.43 -9.39
CA ALA A 36 -2.87 -4.94 -9.45
C ALA A 36 -2.22 -4.93 -8.06
N GLY A 37 -2.39 -3.85 -7.29
CA GLY A 37 -1.93 -3.77 -5.90
C GLY A 37 -2.60 -4.79 -4.97
N VAL A 38 -3.90 -5.03 -5.12
CA VAL A 38 -4.62 -6.07 -4.36
C VAL A 38 -4.11 -7.47 -4.70
N TYR A 39 -4.04 -7.84 -5.98
CA TYR A 39 -3.54 -9.15 -6.39
C TYR A 39 -2.10 -9.37 -5.94
N SER A 40 -1.26 -8.34 -6.01
CA SER A 40 0.13 -8.40 -5.56
C SER A 40 0.21 -8.68 -4.06
N ARG A 41 -0.56 -7.98 -3.23
CA ARG A 41 -0.61 -8.23 -1.77
C ARG A 41 -1.16 -9.61 -1.41
N MET A 42 -1.97 -10.21 -2.28
CA MET A 42 -2.47 -11.57 -2.12
C MET A 42 -1.50 -12.65 -2.65
N GLY A 43 -0.31 -12.28 -3.14
CA GLY A 43 0.66 -13.23 -3.69
C GLY A 43 0.30 -13.75 -5.09
N HIS A 44 -0.45 -12.97 -5.87
CA HIS A 44 -0.85 -13.30 -7.24
C HIS A 44 -0.23 -12.34 -8.28
N PRO A 45 1.12 -12.31 -8.41
CA PRO A 45 1.79 -11.40 -9.35
C PRO A 45 1.36 -11.63 -10.80
N ASP A 46 1.05 -12.87 -11.19
CA ASP A 46 0.60 -13.18 -12.56
C ASP A 46 -0.70 -12.46 -12.93
N ARG A 47 -1.60 -12.27 -11.96
CA ARG A 47 -2.85 -11.53 -12.17
C ARG A 47 -2.61 -10.03 -12.23
N ALA A 48 -1.69 -9.50 -11.42
CA ALA A 48 -1.27 -8.11 -11.55
C ALA A 48 -0.64 -7.84 -12.93
N LEU A 49 0.22 -8.75 -13.41
CA LEU A 49 0.81 -8.66 -14.76
C LEU A 49 -0.24 -8.82 -15.87
N ALA A 50 -1.31 -9.57 -15.65
CA ALA A 50 -2.43 -9.63 -16.58
C ALA A 50 -3.11 -8.27 -16.73
N LEU A 51 -3.35 -7.57 -15.62
CA LEU A 51 -3.91 -6.21 -15.63
C LEU A 51 -3.01 -5.22 -16.38
N VAL A 52 -1.68 -5.32 -16.23
CA VAL A 52 -0.73 -4.50 -17.01
C VAL A 52 -0.92 -4.72 -18.51
N ARG A 53 -1.07 -5.98 -18.94
CA ARG A 53 -1.28 -6.32 -20.36
C ARG A 53 -2.62 -5.82 -20.87
N ASP A 54 -3.68 -5.96 -20.08
CA ASP A 54 -5.02 -5.50 -20.46
C ASP A 54 -5.07 -3.97 -20.55
N PHE A 55 -4.48 -3.26 -19.58
CA PHE A 55 -4.33 -1.81 -19.60
C PHE A 55 -3.59 -1.30 -20.84
N ALA A 56 -2.51 -1.98 -21.23
CA ALA A 56 -1.78 -1.65 -22.45
C ALA A 56 -2.58 -1.97 -23.73
N ARG A 57 -3.31 -3.09 -23.77
CA ARG A 57 -4.18 -3.47 -24.89
C ARG A 57 -5.28 -2.42 -25.13
N ASP A 58 -5.81 -1.86 -24.06
CA ASP A 58 -6.84 -0.82 -24.12
C ASP A 58 -6.26 0.58 -24.47
N GLY A 59 -4.96 0.68 -24.74
CA GLY A 59 -4.30 1.93 -25.14
C GLY A 59 -4.08 2.93 -23.99
N LEU A 60 -4.31 2.51 -22.75
CA LEU A 60 -4.26 3.39 -21.57
C LEU A 60 -2.84 3.60 -21.04
N ALA A 61 -1.87 2.79 -21.49
CA ALA A 61 -0.47 2.91 -21.11
C ALA A 61 0.28 4.06 -21.82
N ALA A 62 -0.38 4.81 -22.70
CA ALA A 62 0.25 5.87 -23.47
C ALA A 62 0.29 7.21 -22.72
N GLY A 63 1.39 7.95 -22.89
CA GLY A 63 1.58 9.27 -22.30
C GLY A 63 1.96 9.22 -20.82
N ARG A 64 2.40 10.36 -20.28
CA ARG A 64 3.00 10.47 -18.94
C ARG A 64 2.23 9.73 -17.84
N PHE A 65 0.92 9.95 -17.74
CA PHE A 65 0.12 9.36 -16.67
C PHE A 65 -0.13 7.87 -16.87
N GLY A 66 -0.42 7.44 -18.10
CA GLY A 66 -0.59 6.03 -18.43
C GLY A 66 0.70 5.23 -18.23
N GLU A 67 1.85 5.80 -18.59
CA GLU A 67 3.16 5.20 -18.32
C GLU A 67 3.41 5.07 -16.83
N ALA A 68 3.06 6.08 -16.04
CA ALA A 68 3.20 6.05 -14.59
C ALA A 68 2.32 4.96 -13.95
N ASP A 69 1.04 4.87 -14.34
CA ASP A 69 0.12 3.83 -13.86
C ASP A 69 0.64 2.42 -14.24
N ARG A 70 1.19 2.27 -15.45
CA ARG A 70 1.85 1.03 -15.89
C ARG A 70 3.04 0.67 -15.01
N HIS A 71 3.90 1.65 -14.70
CA HIS A 71 5.04 1.49 -13.79
C HIS A 71 4.59 1.12 -12.37
N HIS A 72 3.51 1.73 -11.86
CA HIS A 72 2.96 1.38 -10.54
C HIS A 72 2.58 -0.10 -10.49
N MET A 73 1.78 -0.57 -11.45
CA MET A 73 1.34 -1.97 -11.51
C MET A 73 2.50 -2.96 -11.65
N LEU A 74 3.53 -2.62 -12.43
CA LEU A 74 4.74 -3.43 -12.55
C LEU A 74 5.52 -3.49 -11.25
N GLY A 75 5.64 -2.36 -10.55
CA GLY A 75 6.25 -2.27 -9.24
C GLY A 75 5.56 -3.13 -8.19
N ALA A 76 4.22 -3.06 -8.12
CA ALA A 76 3.43 -3.92 -7.25
C ALA A 76 3.63 -5.41 -7.57
N ALA A 77 3.61 -5.78 -8.86
CA ALA A 77 3.84 -7.16 -9.28
C ALA A 77 5.26 -7.66 -8.93
N ALA A 78 6.29 -6.80 -9.07
CA ALA A 78 7.67 -7.12 -8.69
C ALA A 78 7.80 -7.31 -7.18
N LEU A 79 7.12 -6.48 -6.38
CA LEU A 79 7.08 -6.60 -4.92
C LEU A 79 6.50 -7.97 -4.49
N ALA A 80 5.42 -8.41 -5.12
CA ALA A 80 4.82 -9.74 -4.88
C ALA A 80 5.73 -10.91 -5.30
N GLN A 81 6.66 -10.69 -6.23
CA GLN A 81 7.67 -11.67 -6.66
C GLN A 81 8.94 -11.62 -5.80
N ALA A 82 8.96 -10.83 -4.72
CA ALA A 82 10.15 -10.55 -3.91
C ALA A 82 11.33 -9.97 -4.71
N ARG A 83 11.06 -9.38 -5.89
CA ARG A 83 12.05 -8.67 -6.71
C ARG A 83 12.12 -7.21 -6.27
N TYR A 84 12.61 -6.99 -5.06
CA TYR A 84 12.51 -5.69 -4.39
C TYR A 84 13.28 -4.57 -5.10
N GLY A 85 14.44 -4.87 -5.69
CA GLY A 85 15.19 -3.90 -6.49
C GLY A 85 14.41 -3.43 -7.72
N ASP A 86 13.83 -4.37 -8.48
CA ASP A 86 12.98 -4.08 -9.63
C ASP A 86 11.74 -3.28 -9.19
N ALA A 87 11.12 -3.66 -8.08
CA ALA A 87 9.97 -2.94 -7.53
C ALA A 87 10.30 -1.48 -7.22
N VAL A 88 11.46 -1.20 -6.61
CA VAL A 88 11.92 0.17 -6.35
C VAL A 88 12.12 0.96 -7.64
N LEU A 89 12.69 0.35 -8.68
CA LEU A 89 12.92 1.02 -9.97
C LEU A 89 11.59 1.42 -10.61
N GLU A 90 10.65 0.48 -10.68
CA GLU A 90 9.33 0.71 -11.28
C GLU A 90 8.53 1.74 -10.47
N LEU A 91 8.45 1.60 -9.14
CA LEU A 91 7.69 2.52 -8.29
C LEU A 91 8.29 3.93 -8.24
N ARG A 92 9.60 4.07 -8.48
CA ARG A 92 10.23 5.39 -8.65
C ARG A 92 9.76 6.07 -9.92
N GLN A 93 9.72 5.36 -11.05
CA GLN A 93 9.19 5.89 -12.31
C GLN A 93 7.72 6.28 -12.17
N ALA A 94 6.94 5.45 -11.47
CA ALA A 94 5.54 5.74 -11.15
C ALA A 94 5.40 7.05 -10.35
N ALA A 95 6.14 7.18 -9.25
CA ALA A 95 6.10 8.36 -8.38
C ALA A 95 6.51 9.68 -9.07
N GLU A 96 7.33 9.62 -10.12
CA GLU A 96 7.75 10.78 -10.92
C GLU A 96 6.72 11.19 -11.99
N GLY A 97 5.91 10.24 -12.45
CA GLY A 97 4.95 10.43 -13.54
C GLY A 97 3.48 10.57 -13.10
N GLU A 98 3.12 10.04 -11.92
CA GLU A 98 1.74 9.99 -11.42
C GLU A 98 1.16 11.40 -11.15
N ARG A 99 -0.17 11.50 -11.29
CA ARG A 99 -0.92 12.69 -10.81
C ARG A 99 -0.91 12.79 -9.28
N CYS A 100 -0.80 11.66 -8.61
CA CYS A 100 -0.82 11.54 -7.17
C CYS A 100 0.62 11.51 -6.64
N PRO A 101 1.11 12.57 -5.97
CA PRO A 101 2.51 12.65 -5.55
C PRO A 101 2.90 11.66 -4.44
N ILE A 102 1.93 10.89 -3.93
CA ILE A 102 2.09 9.99 -2.79
C ILE A 102 1.65 8.56 -3.05
N CYS A 103 1.04 8.23 -4.20
CA CYS A 103 0.34 6.96 -4.39
C CYS A 103 1.29 5.76 -4.50
N ALA A 104 2.39 5.89 -5.24
CA ALA A 104 3.43 4.86 -5.27
C ALA A 104 4.28 4.75 -3.97
N LEU A 105 4.26 5.76 -3.08
CA LEU A 105 5.22 5.84 -1.97
C LEU A 105 5.09 4.72 -0.92
N PRO A 106 3.89 4.29 -0.48
CA PRO A 106 3.77 3.21 0.50
C PRO A 106 4.38 1.90 0.01
N GLU A 107 4.14 1.54 -1.25
CA GLU A 107 4.69 0.33 -1.84
C GLU A 107 6.19 0.47 -2.13
N MET A 108 6.66 1.66 -2.50
CA MET A 108 8.08 1.93 -2.70
C MET A 108 8.86 1.79 -1.39
N ALA A 109 8.33 2.35 -0.30
CA ALA A 109 8.92 2.19 1.04
C ALA A 109 8.92 0.73 1.48
N LEU A 110 7.83 0.00 1.23
CA LEU A 110 7.74 -1.43 1.51
C LEU A 110 8.80 -2.23 0.73
N ALA A 111 9.01 -1.90 -0.55
CA ALA A 111 10.04 -2.55 -1.36
C ALA A 111 11.44 -2.31 -0.79
N TYR A 112 11.77 -1.07 -0.39
CA TYR A 112 13.04 -0.81 0.29
C TYR A 112 13.17 -1.58 1.60
N GLU A 113 12.12 -1.60 2.42
CA GLU A 113 12.12 -2.27 3.71
C GLU A 113 12.38 -3.77 3.56
N LEU A 114 11.62 -4.44 2.69
CA LEU A 114 11.78 -5.88 2.43
C LEU A 114 13.09 -6.21 1.70
N GLY A 115 13.63 -5.25 0.94
CA GLY A 115 14.96 -5.32 0.33
C GLY A 115 16.13 -5.04 1.28
N GLY A 116 15.86 -4.79 2.57
CA GLY A 116 16.89 -4.52 3.59
C GLY A 116 17.43 -3.08 3.61
N ALA A 117 16.87 -2.18 2.81
CA ALA A 117 17.24 -0.77 2.76
C ALA A 117 16.41 0.08 3.75
N GLY A 118 16.52 -0.21 5.04
CA GLY A 118 15.70 0.38 6.11
C GLY A 118 15.70 1.91 6.14
N ASP A 119 16.85 2.55 5.97
CA ASP A 119 16.93 4.02 5.96
C ASP A 119 16.20 4.66 4.77
N SER A 120 16.25 4.00 3.61
CA SER A 120 15.48 4.43 2.44
C SER A 120 13.98 4.25 2.66
N ALA A 121 13.57 3.15 3.30
CA ALA A 121 12.18 2.94 3.67
C ALA A 121 11.67 4.03 4.63
N VAL A 122 12.44 4.38 5.66
CA VAL A 122 12.12 5.49 6.59
C VAL A 122 11.89 6.79 5.82
N ALA A 123 12.83 7.17 4.96
CA ALA A 123 12.74 8.42 4.20
C ALA A 123 11.48 8.47 3.30
N ILE A 124 11.12 7.36 2.65
CA ILE A 124 9.94 7.31 1.79
C ILE A 124 8.63 7.29 2.60
N TYR A 125 8.56 6.56 3.71
CA TYR A 125 7.39 6.60 4.60
C TYR A 125 7.21 7.99 5.22
N GLU A 126 8.28 8.67 5.63
CA GLU A 126 8.22 10.06 6.10
C GLU A 126 7.73 11.00 4.99
N ARG A 127 8.21 10.84 3.76
CA ARG A 127 7.72 11.60 2.60
C ARG A 127 6.23 11.39 2.39
N TYR A 128 5.74 10.16 2.48
CA TYR A 128 4.30 9.87 2.39
C TYR A 128 3.50 10.63 3.47
N LEU A 129 3.98 10.63 4.71
CA LEU A 129 3.30 11.31 5.82
C LEU A 129 3.38 12.84 5.73
N GLY A 130 4.48 13.38 5.20
CA GLY A 130 4.76 14.80 5.16
C GLY A 130 4.28 15.53 3.91
N THR A 131 3.95 14.81 2.83
CA THR A 131 3.53 15.44 1.56
C THR A 131 2.04 15.81 1.60
N PRO A 132 1.67 17.10 1.52
CA PRO A 132 0.28 17.51 1.41
C PRO A 132 -0.30 17.07 0.07
N TRP A 133 -1.53 16.57 0.08
CA TRP A 133 -2.26 16.23 -1.13
C TRP A 133 -3.77 16.36 -0.87
N ILE A 134 -4.52 16.83 -1.85
CA ILE A 134 -5.97 17.04 -1.69
C ILE A 134 -6.73 15.71 -1.68
N GLY A 135 -6.28 14.73 -2.48
CA GLY A 135 -6.90 13.42 -2.64
C GLY A 135 -6.42 12.37 -1.63
N ARG A 136 -6.07 12.75 -0.40
CA ARG A 136 -5.52 11.80 0.58
C ARG A 136 -6.52 10.82 1.15
N LEU A 137 -7.80 11.16 1.17
CA LEU A 137 -8.83 10.43 1.92
C LEU A 137 -8.84 8.92 1.58
N GLU A 138 -8.85 8.58 0.30
CA GLU A 138 -8.96 7.19 -0.15
C GLU A 138 -7.67 6.41 0.10
N LEU A 139 -6.52 7.01 -0.21
CA LEU A 139 -5.22 6.39 -0.02
C LEU A 139 -4.90 6.19 1.48
N ASP A 140 -5.14 7.21 2.31
CA ASP A 140 -4.90 7.15 3.75
C ASP A 140 -5.81 6.12 4.44
N ALA A 141 -7.05 5.93 3.97
CA ALA A 141 -7.94 4.91 4.51
C ALA A 141 -7.34 3.49 4.41
N ILE A 142 -6.51 3.25 3.39
CA ILE A 142 -5.86 1.95 3.17
C ILE A 142 -4.46 1.93 3.79
N HIS A 143 -3.65 2.96 3.55
CA HIS A 143 -2.20 2.89 3.80
C HIS A 143 -1.77 3.54 5.10
N LEU A 144 -2.47 4.58 5.59
CA LEU A 144 -1.95 5.39 6.69
C LEU A 144 -1.67 4.59 7.97
N PRO A 145 -2.57 3.70 8.45
CA PRO A 145 -2.30 2.92 9.64
C PRO A 145 -1.11 1.96 9.46
N TRP A 146 -1.00 1.32 8.29
CA TRP A 146 0.09 0.42 7.94
C TRP A 146 1.43 1.14 7.85
N VAL A 147 1.46 2.33 7.22
CA VAL A 147 2.65 3.17 7.13
C VAL A 147 3.12 3.58 8.53
N CYS A 148 2.20 4.01 9.40
CA CYS A 148 2.55 4.34 10.78
C CYS A 148 3.11 3.13 11.53
N GLU A 149 2.47 1.96 11.44
CA GLU A 149 2.95 0.77 12.12
C GLU A 149 4.35 0.35 11.66
N ARG A 150 4.59 0.30 10.34
CA ARG A 150 5.88 -0.09 9.77
C ARG A 150 6.97 0.92 10.10
N LEU A 151 6.69 2.20 9.95
CA LEU A 151 7.62 3.26 10.30
C LEU A 151 7.96 3.26 11.80
N GLY A 152 6.97 2.98 12.67
CA GLY A 152 7.22 2.78 14.10
C GLY A 152 8.20 1.65 14.38
N GLY A 153 8.08 0.53 13.66
CA GLY A 153 9.03 -0.57 13.77
C GLY A 153 10.43 -0.27 13.25
N LEU A 154 10.54 0.51 12.17
CA LEU A 154 11.83 0.98 11.68
C LEU A 154 12.51 1.94 12.66
N TYR A 155 11.76 2.83 13.32
CA TYR A 155 12.31 3.67 14.39
C TYR A 155 12.75 2.86 15.62
N GLU A 156 11.98 1.84 16.01
CA GLU A 156 12.36 0.94 17.10
C GLU A 156 13.69 0.22 16.79
N ALA A 157 13.84 -0.32 15.58
CA ALA A 157 15.08 -0.95 15.11
C ALA A 157 16.28 0.02 15.04
N ARG A 158 16.01 1.32 14.91
CA ARG A 158 17.03 2.40 14.93
C ARG A 158 17.30 2.95 16.33
N HIS A 159 16.73 2.36 17.38
CA HIS A 159 16.83 2.86 18.76
C HIS A 159 16.29 4.30 18.92
N GLU A 160 15.19 4.62 18.24
CA GLU A 160 14.49 5.91 18.30
C GLU A 160 13.12 5.79 19.00
N PRO A 161 13.08 5.46 20.31
CA PRO A 161 11.87 4.99 20.99
C PRO A 161 10.74 6.04 21.05
N GLN A 162 11.07 7.33 21.11
CA GLN A 162 10.06 8.39 21.15
C GLN A 162 9.33 8.50 19.80
N ARG A 163 10.06 8.33 18.69
CA ARG A 163 9.49 8.37 17.34
C ARG A 163 8.70 7.09 17.04
N ALA A 164 9.22 5.94 17.47
CA ALA A 164 8.50 4.66 17.42
C ALA A 164 7.16 4.75 18.18
N ALA A 165 7.18 5.21 19.42
CA ALA A 165 5.98 5.37 20.26
C ALA A 165 4.97 6.36 19.66
N ALA A 166 5.41 7.44 19.00
CA ALA A 166 4.51 8.36 18.31
C ALA A 166 3.76 7.68 17.16
N MET A 167 4.44 6.85 16.38
CA MET A 167 3.83 6.13 15.26
C MET A 167 2.90 5.00 15.74
N PHE A 168 3.27 4.26 16.78
CA PHE A 168 2.39 3.24 17.36
C PHE A 168 1.12 3.84 17.96
N ARG A 169 1.20 4.95 18.70
CA ARG A 169 0.00 5.66 19.19
C ARG A 169 -0.92 6.08 18.04
N ARG A 170 -0.36 6.63 16.97
CA ARG A 170 -1.15 7.01 15.78
C ARG A 170 -1.81 5.79 15.12
N THR A 171 -1.12 4.66 15.07
CA THR A 171 -1.68 3.39 14.57
C THR A 171 -2.88 2.94 15.41
N LEU A 172 -2.75 2.95 16.75
CA LEU A 172 -3.82 2.57 17.66
C LEU A 172 -5.03 3.49 17.55
N GLU A 173 -4.84 4.79 17.37
CA GLU A 173 -5.95 5.73 17.16
C GLU A 173 -6.70 5.44 15.85
N LEU A 174 -5.96 5.23 14.75
CA LEU A 174 -6.55 4.95 13.44
C LEU A 174 -7.28 3.59 13.39
N TRP A 175 -6.86 2.63 14.20
CA TRP A 175 -7.42 1.29 14.27
C TRP A 175 -8.18 0.99 15.57
N ARG A 176 -8.61 2.02 16.31
CA ARG A 176 -9.35 1.85 17.57
C ARG A 176 -10.64 1.03 17.42
N ASP A 177 -11.28 1.15 16.26
CA ASP A 177 -12.53 0.46 15.89
C ASP A 177 -12.29 -0.59 14.79
N ALA A 178 -11.06 -1.11 14.66
CA ALA A 178 -10.71 -2.03 13.60
C ALA A 178 -11.53 -3.32 13.63
N ASP A 179 -11.75 -3.87 12.44
CA ASP A 179 -12.45 -5.14 12.26
C ASP A 179 -11.79 -6.27 13.05
N ARG A 180 -12.57 -7.33 13.35
CA ARG A 180 -12.14 -8.41 14.24
C ARG A 180 -10.83 -9.05 13.79
N GLU A 181 -10.65 -9.16 12.49
CA GLU A 181 -9.51 -9.73 11.79
C GLU A 181 -8.21 -8.94 12.05
N LEU A 182 -8.30 -7.63 12.32
CA LEU A 182 -7.15 -6.77 12.59
C LEU A 182 -6.80 -6.67 14.09
N ARG A 183 -7.69 -7.09 15.00
CA ARG A 183 -7.46 -7.01 16.45
C ARG A 183 -6.15 -7.65 16.93
N PRO A 184 -5.70 -8.82 16.43
CA PRO A 184 -4.42 -9.40 16.83
C PRO A 184 -3.23 -8.50 16.50
N ARG A 185 -3.31 -7.79 15.37
CA ARG A 185 -2.29 -6.84 14.92
C ARG A 185 -2.28 -5.59 15.79
N VAL A 186 -3.45 -5.01 16.08
CA VAL A 186 -3.60 -3.88 17.01
C VAL A 186 -3.02 -4.23 18.39
N ALA A 187 -3.32 -5.41 18.92
CA ALA A 187 -2.78 -5.87 20.20
C ALA A 187 -1.24 -6.05 20.16
N ALA A 188 -0.65 -6.41 19.02
CA ALA A 188 0.80 -6.49 18.88
C ALA A 188 1.46 -5.11 18.92
N VAL A 189 0.85 -4.11 18.27
CA VAL A 189 1.30 -2.72 18.31
C VAL A 189 1.22 -2.16 19.73
N ASP A 190 0.13 -2.44 20.45
CA ASP A 190 -0.06 -2.01 21.83
C ASP A 190 1.00 -2.57 22.79
N ARG A 191 1.35 -3.86 22.65
CA ARG A 191 2.44 -4.47 23.42
C ARG A 191 3.79 -3.81 23.16
N ARG A 192 4.11 -3.50 21.89
CA ARG A 192 5.36 -2.80 21.52
C ARG A 192 5.39 -1.38 22.07
N LEU A 193 4.28 -0.66 22.02
CA LEU A 193 4.17 0.66 22.64
C LEU A 193 4.40 0.59 24.16
N THR A 194 3.85 -0.43 24.82
CA THR A 194 4.00 -0.64 26.26
C THR A 194 5.44 -0.98 26.64
N SER A 195 6.14 -1.84 25.87
CA SER A 195 7.55 -2.16 26.14
C SER A 195 8.44 -0.92 26.04
N LEU A 196 8.24 -0.07 25.04
CA LEU A 196 8.98 1.20 24.88
C LEU A 196 8.75 2.18 26.03
N ALA A 197 7.65 2.07 26.78
CA ALA A 197 7.38 2.91 27.94
C ALA A 197 8.10 2.40 29.21
N VAL A 198 8.37 1.09 29.28
CA VAL A 198 9.05 0.43 30.42
C VAL A 198 10.57 0.55 30.32
N GLU A 199 11.13 0.66 29.10
CA GLU A 199 12.56 0.82 28.86
C GLU A 199 13.11 2.25 29.11
N ARG A 200 12.28 3.17 29.61
CA ARG A 200 12.64 4.56 29.95
C ARG A 200 12.97 4.71 31.42
#